data_AF-A0A2N5DGJ6-F1
#
_entry.id   AF-A0A2N5DGJ6-F1
#
_cell.length_a   1.000
_cell.length_b   1.000
_cell.length_c   1.000
_cell.angle_alpha   90.00
_cell.angle_beta   90.00
_cell.angle_gamma   90.00
#
_symmetry.space_group_name_H-M   'P 1'
#
loop_
_entity.id
_entity.type
_entity.pdbx_description
1 polymer ?
#
loop_
_entity_poly.entity_id
_entity_poly.type
_entity_poly.pdbx_seq_one_letter_code
_entity_poly.pdbx_strand_id
1 'polypeptide(L)'
;MTNIVLLTTAWGRKHGGVNAFNEDLCVALAARLGRSGNIYCAVVAPSGQEIAGAASRGVTLIPISKSKAAEFDETWAHYVLDWMKAERPGQEVDWWVGHDVVSGEAALYGARFQGRPALIHHMNYHAYQGLKSADADSVMFKVDRQRALFKRDAVLFGVGPKLQNSCRALSGREVTQLVPGFPAGLPSETSSDEVLRAITFGRLDRDSDRIKQGRLAAAAFGEAFKRVKAGGRKGVRDASLYAVGAAAKDLKPEEDPREIAKHAAGELLTVFTLSYEEDADKLFGTLSSCNLSMMLSLHEGFGLVGWEAIAAETPLIVSRESGLYDLICSAGGAAKGCVRDVGIAGETGDASYRAQDVDEVAKSIVDIWNDLKGAKADARTLKRTLIEKFGCRWEDTATTFLAGLGVDVPPPGGSGTGSENVAPRRAFTRNEPTNGVPRCAELTVDTTQGSTPAVFDLLPELRFGRWGFDVDDLRVTYGLREASLQLSLTGCAMTGARLGDTEVGSPFVVAGGDNHWAITGPIEGGVLLRKALGDEALCAIRCDGEVAHVELNLSCAKTDVVYTFEAAKAEALSVTSERILGIFLDKCLGRANHATGDVSLSRVVLAIGAAQ
;
A
#
# COMPACT_ATOMS: atom_id res chain seq x y z
N MET A 1 -7.35 -4.49 -28.08
CA MET A 1 -6.77 -4.56 -26.73
C MET A 1 -7.90 -4.29 -25.76
N THR A 2 -8.05 -5.07 -24.70
CA THR A 2 -9.11 -4.88 -23.70
C THR A 2 -8.70 -3.83 -22.68
N ASN A 3 -9.45 -2.75 -22.54
CA ASN A 3 -9.19 -1.65 -21.63
C ASN A 3 -10.15 -1.74 -20.42
N ILE A 4 -9.59 -1.99 -19.23
CA ILE A 4 -10.36 -2.13 -17.99
C ILE A 4 -10.01 -0.96 -17.07
N VAL A 5 -11.02 -0.22 -16.64
CA VAL A 5 -10.90 0.85 -15.64
C VAL A 5 -11.44 0.34 -14.31
N LEU A 6 -10.60 0.32 -13.28
CA LEU A 6 -10.98 0.09 -11.89
C LEU A 6 -11.03 1.42 -11.13
N LEU A 7 -12.02 1.60 -10.27
CA LEU A 7 -12.27 2.85 -9.54
C LEU A 7 -12.09 2.62 -8.04
N THR A 8 -11.13 3.27 -7.40
CA THR A 8 -10.91 3.12 -5.95
C THR A 8 -10.47 4.41 -5.29
N THR A 9 -10.62 4.51 -3.97
CA THR A 9 -10.40 5.76 -3.23
C THR A 9 -8.93 6.15 -3.10
N ALA A 10 -8.04 5.17 -3.14
CA ALA A 10 -6.59 5.33 -3.02
C ALA A 10 -5.88 4.12 -3.65
N TRP A 11 -4.66 4.35 -4.12
CA TRP A 11 -3.70 3.28 -4.42
C TRP A 11 -3.02 2.84 -3.11
N GLY A 12 -2.60 1.58 -3.00
CA GLY A 12 -1.98 1.11 -1.77
C GLY A 12 -2.96 0.62 -0.70
N ARG A 13 -2.42 0.37 0.49
CA ARG A 13 -3.16 -0.11 1.67
C ARG A 13 -3.63 1.01 2.61
N LYS A 14 -3.89 2.22 2.07
CA LYS A 14 -4.11 3.44 2.89
C LYS A 14 -5.43 3.47 3.66
N HIS A 15 -6.53 2.97 3.09
CA HIS A 15 -7.87 3.11 3.69
C HIS A 15 -8.57 1.78 3.99
N GLY A 16 -7.84 0.66 3.89
CA GLY A 16 -8.28 -0.67 4.32
C GLY A 16 -8.38 -1.69 3.18
N GLY A 17 -9.20 -2.72 3.39
CA GLY A 17 -9.18 -3.93 2.57
C GLY A 17 -9.62 -3.77 1.11
N VAL A 18 -10.46 -2.78 0.79
CA VAL A 18 -10.88 -2.53 -0.61
C VAL A 18 -9.71 -2.02 -1.44
N ASN A 19 -8.90 -1.10 -0.90
CA ASN A 19 -7.74 -0.56 -1.63
C ASN A 19 -6.66 -1.63 -1.81
N ALA A 20 -6.37 -2.39 -0.74
CA ALA A 20 -5.44 -3.51 -0.78
C ALA A 20 -5.85 -4.54 -1.86
N PHE A 21 -7.12 -4.97 -1.83
CA PHE A 21 -7.67 -5.90 -2.82
C PHE A 21 -7.56 -5.34 -4.25
N ASN A 22 -7.92 -4.07 -4.45
CA ASN A 22 -7.94 -3.48 -5.78
C ASN A 22 -6.54 -3.32 -6.37
N GLU A 23 -5.56 -2.89 -5.58
CA GLU A 23 -4.17 -2.80 -6.03
C GLU A 23 -3.67 -4.16 -6.54
N ASP A 24 -3.76 -5.19 -5.70
CA ASP A 24 -3.26 -6.51 -6.04
C ASP A 24 -4.01 -7.11 -7.25
N LEU A 25 -5.33 -6.89 -7.34
CA LEU A 25 -6.11 -7.28 -8.50
C LEU A 25 -5.67 -6.54 -9.77
N CYS A 26 -5.48 -5.21 -9.72
CA CYS A 26 -5.02 -4.42 -10.86
C CYS A 26 -3.68 -4.95 -11.41
N VAL A 27 -2.72 -5.22 -10.52
CA VAL A 27 -1.40 -5.73 -10.88
C VAL A 27 -1.52 -7.12 -11.53
N ALA A 28 -2.30 -8.02 -10.95
CA ALA A 28 -2.47 -9.36 -11.52
C ALA A 28 -3.26 -9.36 -12.84
N LEU A 29 -4.23 -8.46 -13.01
CA LEU A 29 -4.93 -8.26 -14.28
C LEU A 29 -3.97 -7.76 -15.36
N ALA A 30 -3.10 -6.80 -15.03
CA ALA A 30 -2.11 -6.28 -15.96
C ALA A 30 -1.14 -7.39 -16.39
N ALA A 31 -0.66 -8.20 -15.43
CA ALA A 31 0.19 -9.35 -15.71
C ALA A 31 -0.50 -10.40 -16.58
N ARG A 32 -1.80 -10.70 -16.35
CA ARG A 32 -2.54 -11.72 -17.12
C ARG A 32 -2.94 -11.28 -18.52
N LEU A 33 -3.30 -10.01 -18.71
CA LEU A 33 -3.59 -9.47 -20.04
C LEU A 33 -2.31 -9.25 -20.86
N GLY A 34 -1.22 -8.82 -20.22
CA GLY A 34 0.03 -8.53 -20.94
C GLY A 34 -0.20 -7.55 -22.09
N ARG A 35 0.07 -7.95 -23.33
CA ARG A 35 -0.11 -7.10 -24.52
C ARG A 35 -1.54 -7.09 -25.07
N SER A 36 -2.43 -7.95 -24.57
CA SER A 36 -3.80 -8.02 -25.08
C SER A 36 -4.74 -7.00 -24.44
N GLY A 37 -4.31 -6.28 -23.41
CA GLY A 37 -5.14 -5.28 -22.74
C GLY A 37 -4.36 -4.32 -21.85
N ASN A 38 -5.05 -3.26 -21.40
CA ASN A 38 -4.52 -2.22 -20.53
C ASN A 38 -5.37 -2.13 -19.26
N ILE A 39 -4.69 -1.96 -18.12
CA ILE A 39 -5.34 -1.73 -16.83
C ILE A 39 -5.15 -0.28 -16.41
N TYR A 40 -6.27 0.37 -16.17
CA TYR A 40 -6.35 1.71 -15.61
C TYR A 40 -6.95 1.66 -14.22
N CYS A 41 -6.42 2.45 -13.30
CA CYS A 41 -6.95 2.56 -11.94
C CYS A 41 -7.15 4.03 -11.58
N ALA A 42 -8.40 4.49 -11.50
CA ALA A 42 -8.68 5.86 -11.11
C ALA A 42 -8.66 5.98 -9.59
N VAL A 43 -7.85 6.91 -9.09
CA VAL A 43 -7.57 7.08 -7.66
C VAL A 43 -7.48 8.56 -7.27
N VAL A 44 -7.83 8.88 -6.03
CA VAL A 44 -7.76 10.28 -5.54
C VAL A 44 -6.32 10.67 -5.27
N ALA A 45 -5.89 11.75 -5.94
CA ALA A 45 -4.64 12.46 -5.69
C ALA A 45 -3.44 11.52 -5.43
N PRO A 46 -3.14 10.57 -6.34
CA PRO A 46 -1.99 9.70 -6.16
C PRO A 46 -0.70 10.52 -6.17
N SER A 47 0.26 10.13 -5.33
CA SER A 47 1.60 10.72 -5.34
C SER A 47 2.35 10.30 -6.61
N GLY A 48 3.41 11.04 -6.97
CA GLY A 48 4.29 10.65 -8.08
C GLY A 48 4.88 9.25 -7.89
N GLN A 49 5.22 8.88 -6.65
CA GLN A 49 5.72 7.54 -6.31
C GLN A 49 4.66 6.45 -6.57
N GLU A 50 3.40 6.71 -6.24
CA GLU A 50 2.30 5.76 -6.50
C GLU A 50 2.08 5.58 -8.00
N ILE A 51 2.11 6.67 -8.78
CA ILE A 51 1.97 6.63 -10.24
C ILE A 51 3.10 5.80 -10.85
N ALA A 52 4.36 6.09 -10.49
CA ALA A 52 5.52 5.36 -11.00
C ALA A 52 5.51 3.88 -10.57
N GLY A 53 5.19 3.60 -9.30
CA GLY A 53 5.13 2.23 -8.76
C GLY A 53 3.96 1.40 -9.32
N ALA A 54 2.87 2.02 -9.76
CA ALA A 54 1.81 1.33 -10.50
C ALA A 54 2.25 1.06 -11.95
N ALA A 55 2.86 2.05 -12.61
CA ALA A 55 3.31 1.94 -14.00
C ALA A 55 4.36 0.84 -14.18
N SER A 56 5.30 0.71 -13.24
CA SER A 56 6.31 -0.37 -13.24
C SER A 56 5.70 -1.78 -13.15
N ARG A 57 4.46 -1.88 -12.64
CA ARG A 57 3.67 -3.12 -12.55
C ARG A 57 2.60 -3.24 -13.65
N GLY A 58 2.67 -2.39 -14.69
CA GLY A 58 1.77 -2.44 -15.85
C GLY A 58 0.39 -1.81 -15.62
N VAL A 59 0.22 -1.02 -14.56
CA VAL A 59 -1.04 -0.34 -14.21
C VAL A 59 -0.89 1.17 -14.44
N THR A 60 -1.82 1.77 -15.19
CA THR A 60 -1.85 3.23 -15.36
C THR A 60 -2.80 3.86 -14.34
N LEU A 61 -2.28 4.71 -13.45
CA LEU A 61 -3.15 5.46 -12.54
C LEU A 61 -3.77 6.67 -13.24
N ILE A 62 -5.08 6.85 -13.06
CA ILE A 62 -5.80 8.04 -13.50
C ILE A 62 -6.04 8.94 -12.28
N PRO A 63 -5.39 10.11 -12.20
CA PRO A 63 -5.48 10.97 -11.03
C PRO A 63 -6.82 11.72 -10.99
N ILE A 64 -7.54 11.58 -9.88
CA ILE A 64 -8.73 12.38 -9.57
C ILE A 64 -8.36 13.41 -8.51
N SER A 65 -8.59 14.70 -8.80
CA SER A 65 -8.24 15.78 -7.86
C SER A 65 -8.94 15.62 -6.52
N LYS A 66 -8.24 15.93 -5.41
CA LYS A 66 -8.82 15.94 -4.06
C LYS A 66 -9.97 16.94 -3.91
N SER A 67 -9.93 18.07 -4.62
CA SER A 67 -11.04 19.05 -4.66
C SER A 67 -12.31 18.50 -5.33
N LYS A 68 -12.17 17.39 -6.06
CA LYS A 68 -13.22 16.69 -6.78
C LYS A 68 -13.58 15.34 -6.12
N ALA A 69 -13.04 15.06 -4.92
CA ALA A 69 -13.15 13.78 -4.23
C ALA A 69 -14.13 13.78 -3.05
N ALA A 70 -14.75 14.93 -2.74
CA ALA A 70 -15.56 15.10 -1.53
C ALA A 70 -16.81 14.20 -1.51
N GLU A 71 -17.29 13.76 -2.68
CA GLU A 71 -18.37 12.80 -2.80
C GLU A 71 -17.93 11.78 -3.87
N PHE A 72 -17.68 10.52 -3.47
CA PHE A 72 -17.49 9.44 -4.44
C PHE A 72 -18.81 9.24 -5.19
N ASP A 73 -18.97 9.99 -6.28
CA ASP A 73 -20.19 10.10 -7.06
C ASP A 73 -19.98 9.73 -8.53
N GLU A 74 -21.03 9.89 -9.32
CA GLU A 74 -21.04 9.58 -10.75
C GLU A 74 -20.00 10.41 -11.56
N THR A 75 -19.54 11.56 -11.04
CA THR A 75 -18.64 12.49 -11.76
C THR A 75 -17.24 11.92 -11.95
N TRP A 76 -16.84 10.93 -11.17
CA TRP A 76 -15.57 10.22 -11.36
C TRP A 76 -15.42 9.64 -12.76
N ALA A 77 -16.51 9.11 -13.32
CA ALA A 77 -16.48 8.60 -14.67
C ALA A 77 -16.20 9.71 -15.68
N HIS A 78 -16.73 10.92 -15.49
CA HIS A 78 -16.41 12.06 -16.36
C HIS A 78 -14.94 12.41 -16.32
N TYR A 79 -14.31 12.44 -15.13
CA TYR A 79 -12.89 12.72 -15.03
C TYR A 79 -12.03 11.64 -15.69
N VAL A 80 -12.43 10.37 -15.58
CA VAL A 80 -11.77 9.29 -16.31
C VAL A 80 -11.92 9.45 -17.81
N LEU A 81 -13.13 9.76 -18.30
CA LEU A 81 -13.40 9.94 -19.73
C LEU A 81 -12.59 11.13 -20.31
N ASP A 82 -12.56 12.26 -19.61
CA ASP A 82 -11.79 13.43 -20.00
C ASP A 82 -10.29 13.11 -20.05
N TRP A 83 -9.79 12.41 -19.04
CA TRP A 83 -8.40 11.96 -18.99
C TRP A 83 -8.08 11.00 -20.14
N MET A 84 -8.95 10.00 -20.40
CA MET A 84 -8.78 9.04 -21.49
C MET A 84 -8.74 9.76 -22.84
N LYS A 85 -9.60 10.76 -23.05
CA LYS A 85 -9.62 11.55 -24.28
C LYS A 85 -8.34 12.37 -24.48
N ALA A 86 -7.79 12.92 -23.40
CA ALA A 86 -6.57 13.74 -23.44
C ALA A 86 -5.30 12.88 -23.59
N GLU A 87 -5.15 11.85 -22.76
CA GLU A 87 -3.91 11.10 -22.59
C GLU A 87 -3.85 9.82 -23.41
N ARG A 88 -5.00 9.27 -23.81
CA ARG A 88 -5.11 8.02 -24.58
C ARG A 88 -6.10 8.18 -25.75
N PRO A 89 -5.90 9.17 -26.64
CA PRO A 89 -6.84 9.47 -27.72
C PRO A 89 -7.09 8.24 -28.59
N GLY A 90 -8.38 7.96 -28.85
CA GLY A 90 -8.82 6.81 -29.64
C GLY A 90 -8.90 5.48 -28.89
N GLN A 91 -8.58 5.44 -27.59
CA GLN A 91 -8.81 4.26 -26.75
C GLN A 91 -10.15 4.37 -26.02
N GLU A 92 -11.00 3.36 -26.22
CA GLU A 92 -12.28 3.25 -25.52
C GLU A 92 -12.16 2.35 -24.29
N VAL A 93 -13.03 2.55 -23.30
CA VAL A 93 -13.11 1.70 -22.10
C VAL A 93 -14.06 0.55 -22.39
N ASP A 94 -13.58 -0.69 -22.27
CA ASP A 94 -14.40 -1.89 -22.44
C ASP A 94 -15.15 -2.24 -21.15
N TRP A 95 -14.51 -2.04 -20.01
CA TRP A 95 -15.04 -2.41 -18.70
C TRP A 95 -14.79 -1.34 -17.63
N TRP A 96 -15.86 -1.02 -16.89
CA TRP A 96 -15.83 -0.19 -15.70
C TRP A 96 -16.06 -1.05 -14.47
N VAL A 97 -15.09 -1.08 -13.56
CA VAL A 97 -15.13 -1.91 -12.36
C VAL A 97 -15.28 -1.02 -11.14
N GLY A 98 -16.42 -1.18 -10.46
CA GLY A 98 -16.73 -0.49 -9.21
C GLY A 98 -16.71 -1.44 -8.00
N HIS A 99 -16.39 -0.90 -6.84
CA HIS A 99 -16.39 -1.61 -5.57
C HIS A 99 -17.55 -1.16 -4.71
N ASP A 100 -18.55 -2.02 -4.57
CA ASP A 100 -19.69 -1.79 -3.69
C ASP A 100 -20.30 -0.39 -3.90
N VAL A 101 -20.95 0.20 -2.88
CA VAL A 101 -21.42 1.60 -2.97
C VAL A 101 -20.30 2.65 -2.99
N VAL A 102 -19.03 2.25 -2.86
CA VAL A 102 -17.89 3.16 -2.81
C VAL A 102 -17.62 3.75 -4.19
N SER A 103 -17.55 2.90 -5.22
CA SER A 103 -17.31 3.33 -6.60
C SER A 103 -18.22 2.67 -7.64
N GLY A 104 -19.18 1.84 -7.19
CA GLY A 104 -20.13 1.17 -8.07
C GLY A 104 -21.01 2.12 -8.90
N GLU A 105 -21.46 3.23 -8.32
CA GLU A 105 -22.28 4.22 -9.04
C GLU A 105 -21.50 4.87 -10.18
N ALA A 106 -20.23 5.23 -9.95
CA ALA A 106 -19.35 5.76 -10.97
C ALA A 106 -19.11 4.75 -12.10
N ALA A 107 -18.93 3.46 -11.78
CA ALA A 107 -18.77 2.41 -12.79
C ALA A 107 -20.02 2.25 -13.67
N LEU A 108 -21.20 2.21 -13.04
CA LEU A 108 -22.48 2.14 -13.75
C LEU A 108 -22.75 3.36 -14.61
N TYR A 109 -22.36 4.55 -14.13
CA TYR A 109 -22.54 5.78 -14.87
C TYR A 109 -21.58 5.87 -16.07
N GLY A 110 -20.30 5.51 -15.90
CA GLY A 110 -19.33 5.45 -17.00
C GLY A 110 -19.77 4.50 -18.13
N ALA A 111 -20.34 3.36 -17.76
CA ALA A 111 -20.88 2.39 -18.72
C ALA A 111 -22.07 2.89 -19.56
N ARG A 112 -22.71 4.02 -19.19
CA ARG A 112 -23.75 4.64 -20.03
C ARG A 112 -23.16 5.33 -21.27
N PHE A 113 -21.87 5.63 -21.26
CA PHE A 113 -21.17 6.31 -22.36
C PHE A 113 -20.36 5.32 -23.21
N GLN A 114 -19.63 4.42 -22.57
CA GLN A 114 -18.84 3.39 -23.24
C GLN A 114 -18.57 2.20 -22.32
N GLY A 115 -18.41 1.02 -22.91
CA GLY A 115 -18.08 -0.21 -22.18
C GLY A 115 -19.24 -0.78 -21.37
N ARG A 116 -18.90 -1.70 -20.47
CA ARG A 116 -19.86 -2.43 -19.62
C ARG A 116 -19.48 -2.31 -18.15
N PRO A 117 -20.44 -2.34 -17.21
CA PRO A 117 -20.14 -2.25 -15.80
C PRO A 117 -19.93 -3.64 -15.17
N ALA A 118 -18.99 -3.70 -14.24
CA ALA A 118 -18.74 -4.81 -13.33
C ALA A 118 -18.69 -4.29 -11.89
N LEU A 119 -19.30 -5.04 -10.96
CA LEU A 119 -19.39 -4.67 -9.56
C LEU A 119 -18.82 -5.76 -8.67
N ILE A 120 -17.93 -5.37 -7.75
CA ILE A 120 -17.35 -6.27 -6.74
C ILE A 120 -17.97 -5.97 -5.38
N HIS A 121 -18.64 -6.96 -4.80
CA HIS A 121 -19.23 -6.90 -3.47
C HIS A 121 -18.19 -7.23 -2.39
N HIS A 122 -17.98 -6.27 -1.49
CA HIS A 122 -16.94 -6.29 -0.44
C HIS A 122 -17.53 -6.36 0.97
N MET A 123 -18.81 -6.00 1.17
CA MET A 123 -19.41 -6.02 2.50
C MET A 123 -20.94 -6.15 2.44
N ASN A 124 -21.52 -6.99 3.29
CA ASN A 124 -22.97 -6.99 3.51
C ASN A 124 -23.37 -5.86 4.49
N TYR A 125 -23.91 -4.75 3.98
CA TYR A 125 -24.27 -3.61 4.84
C TYR A 125 -25.43 -3.90 5.78
N HIS A 126 -26.35 -4.77 5.40
CA HIS A 126 -27.48 -5.12 6.25
C HIS A 126 -27.01 -5.85 7.52
N ALA A 127 -26.07 -6.78 7.38
CA ALA A 127 -25.51 -7.52 8.51
C ALA A 127 -24.49 -6.71 9.33
N TYR A 128 -23.87 -5.68 8.74
CA TYR A 128 -22.79 -4.92 9.37
C TYR A 128 -23.23 -3.59 10.00
N GLN A 129 -24.04 -2.78 9.31
CA GLN A 129 -24.28 -1.38 9.68
C GLN A 129 -25.06 -1.24 11.00
N GLY A 130 -26.00 -2.15 11.28
CA GLY A 130 -26.75 -2.16 12.54
C GLY A 130 -25.89 -2.50 13.76
N LEU A 131 -24.74 -3.16 13.58
CA LEU A 131 -23.76 -3.39 14.64
C LEU A 131 -22.87 -2.17 14.85
N LYS A 132 -22.63 -1.38 13.78
CA LYS A 132 -21.77 -0.20 13.79
C LYS A 132 -22.46 1.04 14.34
N SER A 133 -23.70 1.29 13.91
CA SER A 133 -24.43 2.53 14.18
C SER A 133 -25.77 2.24 14.83
N ALA A 134 -26.16 3.05 15.80
CA ALA A 134 -27.50 3.02 16.40
C ALA A 134 -28.53 3.84 15.62
N ASP A 135 -28.08 4.64 14.63
CA ASP A 135 -28.97 5.43 13.76
C ASP A 135 -29.56 4.54 12.66
N ALA A 136 -30.79 4.07 12.89
CA ALA A 136 -31.51 3.18 11.99
C ALA A 136 -31.76 3.79 10.60
N ASP A 137 -31.99 5.11 10.50
CA ASP A 137 -32.27 5.76 9.22
C ASP A 137 -31.01 5.81 8.35
N SER A 138 -29.87 6.18 8.93
CA SER A 138 -28.57 6.16 8.25
C SER A 138 -28.15 4.74 7.85
N VAL A 139 -28.44 3.75 8.71
CA VAL A 139 -28.22 2.32 8.40
C VAL A 139 -29.06 1.90 7.20
N MET A 140 -30.36 2.12 7.24
CA MET A 140 -31.28 1.72 6.17
C MET A 140 -30.99 2.43 4.86
N PHE A 141 -30.62 3.71 4.90
CA PHE A 141 -30.19 4.44 3.71
C PHE A 141 -29.01 3.75 3.00
N LYS A 142 -27.99 3.31 3.74
CA LYS A 142 -26.84 2.60 3.16
C LYS A 142 -27.22 1.22 2.62
N VAL A 143 -28.09 0.50 3.34
CA VAL A 143 -28.59 -0.82 2.92
C VAL A 143 -29.40 -0.71 1.63
N ASP A 144 -30.31 0.26 1.54
CA ASP A 144 -31.14 0.47 0.36
C ASP A 144 -30.33 0.94 -0.83
N ARG A 145 -29.31 1.80 -0.62
CA ARG A 145 -28.35 2.17 -1.66
C ARG A 145 -27.59 0.95 -2.19
N GLN A 146 -27.07 0.09 -1.32
CA GLN A 146 -26.39 -1.14 -1.73
C GLN A 146 -27.33 -2.09 -2.48
N ARG A 147 -28.55 -2.27 -1.99
CA ARG A 147 -29.57 -3.09 -2.66
C ARG A 147 -29.92 -2.54 -4.04
N ALA A 148 -30.11 -1.22 -4.17
CA ALA A 148 -30.40 -0.58 -5.44
C ALA A 148 -29.25 -0.76 -6.44
N LEU A 149 -28.01 -0.58 -5.98
CA LEU A 149 -26.80 -0.75 -6.78
C LEU A 149 -26.68 -2.15 -7.39
N PHE A 150 -26.75 -3.21 -6.57
CA PHE A 150 -26.55 -4.59 -7.04
C PHE A 150 -27.71 -5.15 -7.89
N LYS A 151 -28.86 -4.47 -7.93
CA LYS A 151 -29.97 -4.79 -8.85
C LYS A 151 -29.75 -4.25 -10.26
N ARG A 152 -28.77 -3.37 -10.48
CA ARG A 152 -28.48 -2.80 -11.81
C ARG A 152 -27.84 -3.84 -12.71
N ASP A 153 -27.97 -3.64 -14.02
CA ASP A 153 -27.35 -4.54 -15.00
C ASP A 153 -25.84 -4.32 -15.04
N ALA A 154 -25.12 -5.24 -14.42
CA ALA A 154 -23.66 -5.31 -14.34
C ALA A 154 -23.22 -6.76 -14.17
N VAL A 155 -21.98 -7.08 -14.53
CA VAL A 155 -21.37 -8.36 -14.14
C VAL A 155 -21.05 -8.31 -12.66
N LEU A 156 -21.46 -9.34 -11.90
CA LEU A 156 -21.40 -9.32 -10.45
C LEU A 156 -20.33 -10.27 -9.91
N PHE A 157 -19.56 -9.77 -8.97
CA PHE A 157 -18.53 -10.52 -8.25
C PHE A 157 -18.71 -10.38 -6.74
N GLY A 158 -18.39 -11.44 -6.00
CA GLY A 158 -18.36 -11.42 -4.52
C GLY A 158 -17.05 -11.96 -3.98
N VAL A 159 -16.45 -11.26 -3.01
CA VAL A 159 -15.18 -11.68 -2.40
C VAL A 159 -15.40 -12.81 -1.40
N GLY A 160 -15.07 -14.03 -1.80
CA GLY A 160 -15.33 -15.25 -1.04
C GLY A 160 -16.82 -15.68 -1.02
N PRO A 161 -17.11 -16.85 -0.43
CA PRO A 161 -18.42 -17.48 -0.52
C PRO A 161 -19.53 -16.68 0.20
N LYS A 162 -19.21 -16.07 1.35
CA LYS A 162 -20.18 -15.26 2.11
C LYS A 162 -20.72 -14.10 1.28
N LEU A 163 -19.83 -13.35 0.63
CA LEU A 163 -20.21 -12.19 -0.17
C LEU A 163 -20.77 -12.59 -1.53
N GLN A 164 -20.34 -13.71 -2.12
CA GLN A 164 -21.02 -14.26 -3.30
C GLN A 164 -22.51 -14.54 -2.99
N ASN A 165 -22.80 -15.21 -1.87
CA ASN A 165 -24.16 -15.52 -1.46
C ASN A 165 -24.98 -14.28 -1.10
N SER A 166 -24.38 -13.32 -0.38
CA SER A 166 -24.99 -12.03 -0.07
C SER A 166 -25.36 -11.25 -1.33
N CYS A 167 -24.45 -11.16 -2.30
CA CYS A 167 -24.69 -10.48 -3.57
C CYS A 167 -25.77 -11.18 -4.40
N ARG A 168 -25.80 -12.53 -4.43
CA ARG A 168 -26.86 -13.31 -5.07
C ARG A 168 -28.22 -13.01 -4.43
N ALA A 169 -28.30 -12.93 -3.10
CA ALA A 169 -29.53 -12.59 -2.40
C ALA A 169 -30.01 -11.14 -2.67
N LEU A 170 -29.08 -10.19 -2.79
CA LEU A 170 -29.41 -8.78 -3.10
C LEU A 170 -29.90 -8.60 -4.54
N SER A 171 -29.26 -9.28 -5.49
CA SER A 171 -29.45 -9.09 -6.93
C SER A 171 -30.46 -10.05 -7.56
N GLY A 172 -30.62 -11.26 -7.01
CA GLY A 172 -31.36 -12.36 -7.65
C GLY A 172 -30.68 -12.93 -8.90
N ARG A 173 -29.39 -12.62 -9.12
CA ARG A 173 -28.63 -12.96 -10.33
C ARG A 173 -27.43 -13.85 -9.99
N GLU A 174 -26.86 -14.49 -11.01
CA GLU A 174 -25.59 -15.21 -10.84
C GLU A 174 -24.45 -14.26 -10.48
N VAL A 175 -23.57 -14.72 -9.59
CA VAL A 175 -22.44 -13.96 -9.05
C VAL A 175 -21.20 -14.84 -9.06
N THR A 176 -20.12 -14.33 -9.65
CA THR A 176 -18.83 -15.01 -9.66
C THR A 176 -18.10 -14.82 -8.33
N GLN A 177 -17.67 -15.90 -7.69
CA GLN A 177 -16.83 -15.81 -6.49
C GLN A 177 -15.41 -15.41 -6.88
N LEU A 178 -14.85 -14.42 -6.20
CA LEU A 178 -13.44 -14.09 -6.24
C LEU A 178 -12.79 -14.51 -4.93
N VAL A 179 -11.81 -15.43 -4.99
CA VAL A 179 -10.94 -15.73 -3.85
C VAL A 179 -9.70 -14.82 -3.99
N PRO A 180 -9.40 -13.94 -3.02
CA PRO A 180 -8.19 -13.13 -3.06
C PRO A 180 -6.92 -13.99 -3.13
N GLY A 181 -5.90 -13.47 -3.80
CA GLY A 181 -4.56 -14.05 -3.72
C GLY A 181 -3.94 -13.86 -2.34
N PHE A 182 -2.99 -14.71 -1.95
CA PHE A 182 -2.11 -14.41 -0.84
C PHE A 182 -1.17 -13.25 -1.21
N PRO A 183 -0.83 -12.35 -0.27
CA PRO A 183 0.16 -11.31 -0.52
C PRO A 183 1.50 -11.91 -0.94
N ALA A 184 2.11 -11.35 -1.99
CA ALA A 184 3.44 -11.75 -2.43
C ALA A 184 4.51 -11.25 -1.45
N GLY A 185 5.65 -11.94 -1.38
CA GLY A 185 6.80 -11.52 -0.57
C GLY A 185 6.63 -11.67 0.94
N LEU A 186 5.51 -12.22 1.41
CA LEU A 186 5.24 -12.37 2.84
C LEU A 186 6.10 -13.53 3.40
N PRO A 187 7.02 -13.25 4.35
CA PRO A 187 7.88 -14.28 4.91
C PRO A 187 7.08 -15.25 5.79
N SER A 188 7.41 -16.54 5.71
CA SER A 188 6.89 -17.54 6.63
C SER A 188 7.25 -17.18 8.08
N GLU A 189 6.38 -17.58 9.00
CA GLU A 189 6.57 -17.46 10.43
C GLU A 189 7.81 -18.24 10.90
N THR A 190 8.67 -17.58 11.70
CA THR A 190 9.98 -18.12 12.15
C THR A 190 10.24 -17.98 13.64
N SER A 191 9.24 -17.57 14.43
CA SER A 191 9.40 -17.33 15.86
C SER A 191 9.58 -18.63 16.66
N SER A 192 9.90 -18.49 17.95
CA SER A 192 10.11 -19.59 18.89
C SER A 192 8.88 -20.49 19.05
N ASP A 193 9.10 -21.77 19.36
CA ASP A 193 8.06 -22.73 19.76
C ASP A 193 7.77 -22.68 21.27
N GLU A 194 8.51 -21.87 22.05
CA GLU A 194 8.40 -21.82 23.51
C GLU A 194 7.66 -20.57 24.02
N VAL A 195 7.88 -19.43 23.36
CA VAL A 195 7.40 -18.10 23.78
C VAL A 195 6.26 -17.65 22.89
N LEU A 196 5.10 -17.33 23.48
CA LEU A 196 3.95 -16.82 22.74
C LEU A 196 4.17 -15.36 22.32
N ARG A 197 3.99 -15.08 21.02
CA ARG A 197 3.95 -13.73 20.46
C ARG A 197 2.67 -13.62 19.66
N ALA A 198 1.68 -12.95 20.24
CA ALA A 198 0.37 -12.80 19.66
C ALA A 198 0.21 -11.46 18.94
N ILE A 199 -0.62 -11.40 17.91
CA ILE A 199 -0.94 -10.18 17.18
C ILE A 199 -2.44 -10.08 16.90
N THR A 200 -2.96 -8.85 16.94
CA THR A 200 -4.31 -8.51 16.49
C THR A 200 -4.26 -7.21 15.67
N PHE A 201 -5.14 -7.10 14.68
CA PHE A 201 -5.23 -5.94 13.81
C PHE A 201 -6.65 -5.39 13.77
N GLY A 202 -6.76 -4.08 13.79
CA GLY A 202 -8.02 -3.38 13.63
C GLY A 202 -7.88 -1.95 14.14
N ARG A 203 -8.73 -1.04 13.64
CA ARG A 203 -8.76 0.30 14.21
C ARG A 203 -9.24 0.19 15.66
N LEU A 204 -8.41 0.62 16.61
CA LEU A 204 -8.64 0.48 18.06
C LEU A 204 -9.50 1.62 18.65
N ASP A 205 -10.05 2.49 17.79
CA ASP A 205 -11.04 3.47 18.19
C ASP A 205 -12.36 2.80 18.62
N ARG A 206 -13.10 3.45 19.52
CA ARG A 206 -14.32 2.90 20.13
C ARG A 206 -15.36 2.42 19.11
N ASP A 207 -15.55 3.15 18.00
CA ASP A 207 -16.58 2.83 17.01
C ASP A 207 -16.20 1.60 16.18
N SER A 208 -14.93 1.47 15.84
CA SER A 208 -14.41 0.34 15.07
C SER A 208 -14.18 -0.90 15.94
N ASP A 209 -13.72 -0.73 17.18
CA ASP A 209 -13.42 -1.83 18.10
C ASP A 209 -14.68 -2.61 18.50
N ARG A 210 -15.84 -1.96 18.55
CA ARG A 210 -17.15 -2.64 18.69
C ARG A 210 -17.32 -3.80 17.73
N ILE A 211 -16.75 -3.69 16.53
CA ILE A 211 -16.82 -4.75 15.52
C ILE A 211 -15.51 -5.51 15.45
N LYS A 212 -14.36 -4.86 15.48
CA LYS A 212 -13.04 -5.50 15.26
C LYS A 212 -12.48 -6.23 16.48
N GLN A 213 -12.98 -5.91 17.68
CA GLN A 213 -12.74 -6.64 18.92
C GLN A 213 -11.24 -6.73 19.31
N GLY A 214 -10.51 -5.64 19.15
CA GLY A 214 -9.12 -5.51 19.59
C GLY A 214 -9.00 -5.46 21.12
N ARG A 215 -9.94 -4.80 21.81
CA ARG A 215 -10.00 -4.81 23.29
C ARG A 215 -10.28 -6.20 23.85
N LEU A 216 -11.14 -6.99 23.19
CA LEU A 216 -11.38 -8.40 23.54
C LEU A 216 -10.09 -9.22 23.41
N ALA A 217 -9.33 -9.05 22.33
CA ALA A 217 -8.05 -9.74 22.16
C ALA A 217 -7.08 -9.44 23.31
N ALA A 218 -7.00 -8.19 23.77
CA ALA A 218 -6.16 -7.79 24.89
C ALA A 218 -6.63 -8.41 26.22
N ALA A 219 -7.94 -8.36 26.51
CA ALA A 219 -8.50 -8.96 27.72
C ALA A 219 -8.29 -10.48 27.75
N ALA A 220 -8.56 -11.16 26.63
CA ALA A 220 -8.39 -12.60 26.49
C ALA A 220 -6.91 -13.02 26.61
N PHE A 221 -5.99 -12.22 26.08
CA PHE A 221 -4.55 -12.46 26.25
C PHE A 221 -4.13 -12.38 27.73
N GLY A 222 -4.59 -11.35 28.46
CA GLY A 222 -4.33 -11.22 29.89
C GLY A 222 -4.91 -12.39 30.72
N GLU A 223 -6.13 -12.81 30.40
CA GLU A 223 -6.77 -13.96 31.05
C GLU A 223 -6.06 -15.29 30.71
N ALA A 224 -5.64 -15.50 29.46
CA ALA A 224 -4.86 -16.67 29.06
C ALA A 224 -3.51 -16.72 29.77
N PHE A 225 -2.81 -15.59 29.89
CA PHE A 225 -1.56 -15.47 30.65
C PHE A 225 -1.75 -15.93 32.10
N LYS A 226 -2.82 -15.44 32.75
CA LYS A 226 -3.15 -15.79 34.14
C LYS A 226 -3.38 -17.29 34.29
N ARG A 227 -4.13 -17.92 33.37
CA ARG A 227 -4.38 -19.38 33.38
C ARG A 227 -3.10 -20.18 33.22
N VAL A 228 -2.25 -19.82 32.24
CA VAL A 228 -0.99 -20.53 31.96
C VAL A 228 0.00 -20.38 33.11
N LYS A 229 0.07 -19.19 33.72
CA LYS A 229 0.88 -18.95 34.92
C LYS A 229 0.39 -19.79 36.11
N ALA A 230 -0.92 -19.83 36.36
CA ALA A 230 -1.51 -20.67 37.40
C ALA A 230 -1.25 -22.17 37.17
N GLY A 231 -1.16 -22.59 35.91
CA GLY A 231 -0.76 -23.94 35.50
C GLY A 231 0.74 -24.26 35.69
N GLY A 232 1.55 -23.31 36.16
CA GLY A 232 2.96 -23.55 36.52
C GLY A 232 3.95 -23.52 35.35
N ARG A 233 3.55 -23.02 34.17
CA ARG A 233 4.48 -22.86 33.04
C ARG A 233 5.59 -21.86 33.41
N LYS A 234 6.83 -22.17 33.04
CA LYS A 234 7.99 -21.27 33.18
C LYS A 234 8.10 -20.35 31.95
N GLY A 235 8.72 -19.18 32.09
CA GLY A 235 8.94 -18.26 30.95
C GLY A 235 7.69 -17.54 30.43
N VAL A 236 6.56 -17.63 31.14
CA VAL A 236 5.27 -16.99 30.73
C VAL A 236 5.42 -15.47 30.59
N ARG A 237 6.34 -14.87 31.36
CA ARG A 237 6.67 -13.43 31.32
C ARG A 237 7.19 -12.93 29.99
N ASP A 238 7.76 -13.81 29.17
CA ASP A 238 8.33 -13.43 27.88
C ASP A 238 7.26 -13.33 26.78
N ALA A 239 6.01 -13.71 27.10
CA ALA A 239 4.91 -13.60 26.16
C ALA A 239 4.57 -12.13 25.86
N SER A 240 4.25 -11.85 24.60
CA SER A 240 3.89 -10.51 24.16
C SER A 240 2.64 -10.48 23.27
N LEU A 241 1.96 -9.34 23.29
CA LEU A 241 0.85 -9.01 22.38
C LEU A 241 1.19 -7.75 21.58
N TYR A 242 1.02 -7.80 20.27
CA TYR A 242 1.04 -6.67 19.36
C TYR A 242 -0.40 -6.30 18.98
N ALA A 243 -0.87 -5.13 19.41
CA ALA A 243 -2.18 -4.60 19.06
C ALA A 243 -1.99 -3.45 18.05
N VAL A 244 -2.29 -3.73 16.78
CA VAL A 244 -1.99 -2.82 15.66
C VAL A 244 -3.25 -2.07 15.21
N GLY A 245 -3.15 -0.74 15.11
CA GLY A 245 -4.20 0.13 14.58
C GLY A 245 -4.71 1.20 15.55
N ALA A 246 -3.88 1.62 16.51
CA ALA A 246 -4.18 2.76 17.37
C ALA A 246 -4.16 4.08 16.56
N ALA A 247 -5.24 4.84 16.63
CA ALA A 247 -5.35 6.13 15.94
C ALA A 247 -4.53 7.24 16.63
N ALA A 248 -4.30 7.13 17.94
CA ALA A 248 -3.58 8.10 18.75
C ALA A 248 -2.50 7.40 19.60
N LYS A 249 -1.44 8.15 19.94
CA LYS A 249 -0.39 7.67 20.85
C LYS A 249 -0.86 7.63 22.31
N ASP A 250 -1.88 8.42 22.65
CA ASP A 250 -2.41 8.59 24.02
C ASP A 250 -3.86 8.08 24.10
N LEU A 251 -4.05 6.77 24.10
CA LEU A 251 -5.35 6.15 24.37
C LEU A 251 -5.73 6.31 25.84
N LYS A 252 -7.02 6.45 26.13
CA LYS A 252 -7.50 6.39 27.51
C LYS A 252 -7.29 4.98 28.09
N PRO A 253 -7.10 4.81 29.41
CA PRO A 253 -6.84 3.50 30.02
C PRO A 253 -7.87 2.42 29.66
N GLU A 254 -9.15 2.78 29.56
CA GLU A 254 -10.24 1.88 29.18
C GLU A 254 -10.23 1.46 27.70
N GLU A 255 -9.38 2.09 26.89
CA GLU A 255 -9.23 1.85 25.45
C GLU A 255 -7.85 1.28 25.10
N ASP A 256 -6.86 1.42 25.99
CA ASP A 256 -5.49 0.96 25.76
C ASP A 256 -5.38 -0.55 26.00
N PRO A 257 -5.03 -1.35 24.97
CA PRO A 257 -4.77 -2.79 25.10
C PRO A 257 -3.83 -3.15 26.26
N ARG A 258 -2.86 -2.28 26.57
CA ARG A 258 -1.90 -2.50 27.67
C ARG A 258 -2.58 -2.54 29.02
N GLU A 259 -3.44 -1.56 29.30
CA GLU A 259 -4.14 -1.47 30.59
C GLU A 259 -5.23 -2.52 30.70
N ILE A 260 -5.92 -2.84 29.61
CA ILE A 260 -6.93 -3.90 29.56
C ILE A 260 -6.32 -5.27 29.86
N ALA A 261 -5.22 -5.63 29.19
CA ALA A 261 -4.54 -6.90 29.42
C ALA A 261 -4.00 -7.00 30.86
N LYS A 262 -3.40 -5.91 31.37
CA LYS A 262 -2.91 -5.80 32.75
C LYS A 262 -4.02 -6.04 33.78
N HIS A 263 -5.18 -5.41 33.57
CA HIS A 263 -6.33 -5.60 34.45
C HIS A 263 -6.80 -7.05 34.45
N ALA A 264 -6.94 -7.68 33.27
CA ALA A 264 -7.37 -9.08 33.15
C ALA A 264 -6.38 -10.06 33.82
N ALA A 265 -5.08 -9.85 33.66
CA ALA A 265 -4.06 -10.69 34.27
C ALA A 265 -3.87 -10.45 35.78
N GLY A 266 -4.17 -9.24 36.26
CA GLY A 266 -3.86 -8.79 37.62
C GLY A 266 -2.39 -8.36 37.82
N GLU A 267 -1.64 -8.16 36.75
CA GLU A 267 -0.21 -7.80 36.76
C GLU A 267 0.25 -7.24 35.41
N LEU A 268 1.45 -6.67 35.34
CA LEU A 268 1.99 -6.10 34.09
C LEU A 268 2.40 -7.20 33.09
N LEU A 269 2.06 -6.99 31.82
CA LEU A 269 2.45 -7.82 30.66
C LEU A 269 3.13 -6.98 29.58
N THR A 270 3.84 -7.63 28.69
CA THR A 270 4.41 -7.02 27.50
C THR A 270 3.34 -6.87 26.42
N VAL A 271 2.78 -5.66 26.28
CA VAL A 271 1.80 -5.34 25.24
C VAL A 271 2.28 -4.11 24.47
N PHE A 272 2.35 -4.24 23.14
CA PHE A 272 2.74 -3.17 22.22
C PHE A 272 1.49 -2.65 21.51
N THR A 273 1.08 -1.42 21.85
CA THR A 273 0.01 -0.72 21.15
C THR A 273 0.62 0.09 20.01
N LEU A 274 0.46 -0.38 18.78
CA LEU A 274 1.08 0.19 17.58
C LEU A 274 0.07 1.02 16.79
N SER A 275 0.53 2.13 16.22
CA SER A 275 -0.28 2.93 15.29
C SER A 275 -0.59 2.15 14.01
N TYR A 276 -1.52 2.68 13.21
CA TYR A 276 -1.75 2.17 11.87
C TYR A 276 -0.44 2.22 11.05
N GLU A 277 -0.10 1.10 10.40
CA GLU A 277 1.08 0.97 9.56
C GLU A 277 0.64 0.89 8.09
N GLU A 278 1.09 1.84 7.28
CA GLU A 278 0.82 1.92 5.84
C GLU A 278 1.84 1.10 5.03
N ASP A 279 3.00 0.83 5.63
CA ASP A 279 4.09 0.04 5.06
C ASP A 279 3.80 -1.46 5.20
N ALA A 280 3.45 -2.11 4.07
CA ALA A 280 3.11 -3.52 4.03
C ALA A 280 4.26 -4.41 4.54
N ASP A 281 5.51 -4.08 4.21
CA ASP A 281 6.66 -4.91 4.56
C ASP A 281 6.91 -4.89 6.07
N LYS A 282 6.74 -3.73 6.73
CA LYS A 282 6.81 -3.63 8.19
C LYS A 282 5.68 -4.39 8.87
N LEU A 283 4.46 -4.26 8.35
CA LEU A 283 3.29 -4.97 8.87
C LEU A 283 3.50 -6.49 8.78
N PHE A 284 3.95 -6.97 7.62
CA PHE A 284 4.21 -8.38 7.36
C PHE A 284 5.43 -8.93 8.12
N GLY A 285 6.48 -8.12 8.28
CA GLY A 285 7.60 -8.45 9.17
C GLY A 285 7.15 -8.63 10.62
N THR A 286 6.25 -7.77 11.10
CA THR A 286 5.68 -7.90 12.44
C THR A 286 4.82 -9.17 12.54
N LEU A 287 3.92 -9.41 11.59
CA LEU A 287 3.06 -10.59 11.53
C LEU A 287 3.86 -11.90 11.54
N SER A 288 4.87 -12.03 10.67
CA SER A 288 5.72 -13.22 10.56
C SER A 288 6.62 -13.45 11.78
N SER A 289 6.84 -12.41 12.60
CA SER A 289 7.54 -12.55 13.88
C SER A 289 6.64 -13.05 15.03
N CYS A 290 5.33 -13.16 14.78
CA CYS A 290 4.31 -13.63 15.73
C CYS A 290 3.87 -15.07 15.42
N ASN A 291 3.60 -15.85 16.47
CA ASN A 291 3.12 -17.24 16.36
C ASN A 291 1.65 -17.43 16.77
N LEU A 292 0.90 -16.33 16.84
CA LEU A 292 -0.56 -16.35 16.96
C LEU A 292 -1.14 -15.06 16.40
N SER A 293 -2.09 -15.16 15.48
CA SER A 293 -2.91 -14.05 15.00
C SER A 293 -4.36 -14.23 15.44
N MET A 294 -5.02 -13.13 15.78
CA MET A 294 -6.41 -13.11 16.23
C MET A 294 -7.23 -12.19 15.33
N MET A 295 -8.24 -12.75 14.66
CA MET A 295 -9.24 -12.01 13.89
C MET A 295 -10.63 -12.26 14.50
N LEU A 296 -10.98 -11.43 15.49
CA LEU A 296 -12.12 -11.63 16.38
C LEU A 296 -13.35 -10.80 16.00
N SER A 297 -13.42 -10.34 14.75
CA SER A 297 -14.50 -9.44 14.33
C SER A 297 -15.89 -10.02 14.60
N LEU A 298 -16.83 -9.23 15.14
CA LEU A 298 -18.25 -9.61 15.27
C LEU A 298 -18.89 -9.92 13.92
N HIS A 299 -18.48 -9.21 12.89
CA HIS A 299 -18.91 -9.46 11.52
C HIS A 299 -17.84 -8.97 10.55
N GLU A 300 -17.44 -9.82 9.61
CA GLU A 300 -16.48 -9.50 8.55
C GLU A 300 -16.97 -9.96 7.19
N GLY A 301 -16.82 -9.09 6.16
CA GLY A 301 -17.17 -9.44 4.78
C GLY A 301 -16.35 -10.64 4.28
N PHE A 302 -15.03 -10.48 4.26
CA PHE A 302 -14.07 -11.58 4.00
C PHE A 302 -13.15 -11.76 5.20
N GLY A 303 -12.23 -10.83 5.43
CA GLY A 303 -11.25 -10.89 6.53
C GLY A 303 -9.83 -11.06 6.04
N LEU A 304 -9.31 -10.02 5.37
CA LEU A 304 -7.95 -10.05 4.80
C LEU A 304 -6.85 -10.18 5.86
N VAL A 305 -7.08 -9.71 7.08
CA VAL A 305 -6.13 -9.87 8.19
C VAL A 305 -5.89 -11.36 8.50
N GLY A 306 -6.96 -12.14 8.63
CA GLY A 306 -6.83 -13.59 8.82
C GLY A 306 -6.24 -14.26 7.58
N TRP A 307 -6.53 -13.76 6.38
CA TRP A 307 -5.96 -14.24 5.13
C TRP A 307 -4.43 -14.04 5.08
N GLU A 308 -3.96 -12.89 5.53
CA GLU A 308 -2.55 -12.54 5.66
C GLU A 308 -1.85 -13.43 6.70
N ALA A 309 -2.51 -13.71 7.84
CA ALA A 309 -1.97 -14.64 8.84
C ALA A 309 -1.79 -16.06 8.28
N ILE A 310 -2.75 -16.53 7.48
CA ILE A 310 -2.62 -17.83 6.79
C ILE A 310 -1.48 -17.80 5.77
N ALA A 311 -1.34 -16.71 5.00
CA ALA A 311 -0.23 -16.54 4.07
C ALA A 311 1.13 -16.62 4.78
N ALA A 312 1.20 -16.03 5.98
CA ALA A 312 2.36 -16.03 6.87
C ALA A 312 2.64 -17.38 7.53
N GLU A 313 1.72 -18.34 7.41
CA GLU A 313 1.77 -19.60 8.16
C GLU A 313 1.73 -19.37 9.68
N THR A 314 1.11 -18.27 10.11
CA THR A 314 0.88 -17.93 11.52
C THR A 314 -0.43 -18.60 11.99
N PRO A 315 -0.42 -19.32 13.13
CA PRO A 315 -1.63 -19.85 13.74
C PRO A 315 -2.73 -18.80 13.91
N LEU A 316 -3.99 -19.17 13.63
CA LEU A 316 -5.10 -18.23 13.56
C LEU A 316 -6.24 -18.62 14.52
N ILE A 317 -6.65 -17.68 15.37
CA ILE A 317 -7.97 -17.66 16.00
C ILE A 317 -8.89 -16.78 15.16
N VAL A 318 -9.99 -17.34 14.67
CA VAL A 318 -10.91 -16.68 13.74
C VAL A 318 -12.35 -16.69 14.24
N SER A 319 -13.04 -15.57 14.14
CA SER A 319 -14.48 -15.49 14.39
C SER A 319 -15.27 -16.27 13.34
N ARG A 320 -16.27 -17.04 13.80
CA ARG A 320 -17.21 -17.78 12.93
C ARG A 320 -18.00 -16.85 12.00
N GLU A 321 -18.20 -15.59 12.40
CA GLU A 321 -18.94 -14.58 11.65
C GLU A 321 -18.04 -13.83 10.64
N SER A 322 -17.28 -14.58 9.83
CA SER A 322 -16.38 -14.03 8.81
C SER A 322 -16.44 -14.80 7.49
N GLY A 323 -16.29 -14.08 6.37
CA GLY A 323 -16.23 -14.73 5.05
C GLY A 323 -15.02 -15.63 4.85
N LEU A 324 -13.92 -15.36 5.57
CA LEU A 324 -12.75 -16.22 5.60
C LEU A 324 -13.06 -17.58 6.24
N TYR A 325 -13.76 -17.59 7.38
CA TYR A 325 -14.15 -18.84 8.02
C TYR A 325 -15.09 -19.67 7.12
N ASP A 326 -16.03 -19.02 6.43
CA ASP A 326 -16.89 -19.69 5.43
C ASP A 326 -16.05 -20.32 4.30
N LEU A 327 -15.00 -19.62 3.81
CA LEU A 327 -14.08 -20.16 2.81
C LEU A 327 -13.31 -21.37 3.33
N ILE A 328 -12.77 -21.30 4.55
CA ILE A 328 -12.05 -22.42 5.19
C ILE A 328 -12.99 -23.62 5.34
N CYS A 329 -14.23 -23.41 5.78
CA CYS A 329 -15.22 -24.49 5.89
C CYS A 329 -15.52 -25.12 4.52
N SER A 330 -15.60 -24.32 3.45
CA SER A 330 -15.82 -24.82 2.09
C SER A 330 -14.65 -25.64 1.53
N ALA A 331 -13.43 -25.47 2.07
CA ALA A 331 -12.28 -26.32 1.75
C ALA A 331 -12.39 -27.72 2.38
N GLY A 332 -13.17 -27.89 3.44
CA GLY A 332 -13.48 -29.17 4.09
C GLY A 332 -12.97 -29.29 5.53
N GLY A 333 -13.29 -30.42 6.18
CA GLY A 333 -13.01 -30.65 7.60
C GLY A 333 -11.53 -30.60 7.99
N ALA A 334 -10.64 -31.01 7.08
CA ALA A 334 -9.19 -30.93 7.29
C ALA A 334 -8.71 -29.47 7.41
N ALA A 335 -9.17 -28.58 6.54
CA ALA A 335 -8.85 -27.16 6.62
C ALA A 335 -9.44 -26.51 7.89
N LYS A 336 -10.70 -26.84 8.21
CA LYS A 336 -11.34 -26.35 9.44
C LYS A 336 -10.58 -26.78 10.70
N GLY A 337 -10.07 -28.01 10.74
CA GLY A 337 -9.30 -28.52 11.88
C GLY A 337 -8.00 -27.77 12.16
N CYS A 338 -7.48 -27.03 11.18
CA CYS A 338 -6.23 -26.29 11.30
C CYS A 338 -6.37 -24.88 11.92
N VAL A 339 -7.58 -24.43 12.26
CA VAL A 339 -7.80 -23.14 12.94
C VAL A 339 -8.48 -23.32 14.29
N ARG A 340 -8.44 -22.29 15.12
CA ARG A 340 -9.34 -22.18 16.28
C ARG A 340 -10.46 -21.21 15.93
N ASP A 341 -11.69 -21.72 15.83
CA ASP A 341 -12.86 -20.89 15.58
C ASP A 341 -13.60 -20.54 16.87
N VAL A 342 -14.01 -19.28 16.99
CA VAL A 342 -14.71 -18.75 18.17
C VAL A 342 -16.01 -18.06 17.78
N GLY A 343 -17.04 -18.18 18.63
CA GLY A 343 -18.25 -17.40 18.53
C GLY A 343 -18.12 -16.15 19.38
N ILE A 344 -18.23 -14.96 18.78
CA ILE A 344 -18.18 -13.71 19.53
C ILE A 344 -19.59 -13.15 19.61
N ALA A 345 -20.13 -13.06 20.82
CA ALA A 345 -21.48 -12.53 21.05
C ALA A 345 -21.48 -10.99 21.03
N GLY A 346 -20.43 -10.37 21.59
CA GLY A 346 -20.31 -8.92 21.69
C GLY A 346 -21.33 -8.29 22.65
N GLU A 347 -21.17 -6.99 22.88
CA GLU A 347 -22.11 -6.21 23.68
C GLU A 347 -22.14 -4.74 23.24
N THR A 348 -23.19 -4.00 23.58
CA THR A 348 -23.33 -2.55 23.33
C THR A 348 -22.76 -1.67 24.45
N GLY A 349 -22.18 -2.28 25.49
CA GLY A 349 -21.53 -1.58 26.60
C GLY A 349 -20.13 -1.06 26.26
N ASP A 350 -19.49 -0.38 27.21
CA ASP A 350 -18.19 0.30 26.98
C ASP A 350 -17.06 -0.64 26.57
N ALA A 351 -17.05 -1.87 27.07
CA ALA A 351 -16.08 -2.90 26.71
C ALA A 351 -16.33 -3.50 25.32
N SER A 352 -17.58 -3.48 24.84
CA SER A 352 -18.03 -4.07 23.57
C SER A 352 -17.94 -5.60 23.44
N TYR A 353 -17.57 -6.31 24.51
CA TYR A 353 -17.52 -7.78 24.59
C TYR A 353 -18.02 -8.29 25.95
N ARG A 354 -18.42 -9.56 26.00
CA ARG A 354 -18.89 -10.23 27.22
C ARG A 354 -17.78 -11.02 27.90
N ALA A 355 -17.94 -11.32 29.18
CA ALA A 355 -17.01 -12.20 29.91
C ALA A 355 -16.88 -13.61 29.27
N GLN A 356 -17.96 -14.12 28.66
CA GLN A 356 -17.92 -15.38 27.93
C GLN A 356 -17.04 -15.29 26.67
N ASP A 357 -17.06 -14.16 25.97
CA ASP A 357 -16.20 -13.95 24.79
C ASP A 357 -14.72 -13.99 25.22
N VAL A 358 -14.39 -13.36 26.35
CA VAL A 358 -13.04 -13.40 26.95
C VAL A 358 -12.63 -14.84 27.27
N ASP A 359 -13.51 -15.62 27.89
CA ASP A 359 -13.24 -17.01 28.27
C ASP A 359 -12.99 -17.91 27.05
N GLU A 360 -13.83 -17.81 26.01
CA GLU A 360 -13.73 -18.63 24.79
C GLU A 360 -12.43 -18.33 24.02
N VAL A 361 -12.09 -17.05 23.87
CA VAL A 361 -10.83 -16.63 23.21
C VAL A 361 -9.63 -17.00 24.08
N ALA A 362 -9.67 -16.75 25.39
CA ALA A 362 -8.56 -17.10 26.29
C ALA A 362 -8.28 -18.60 26.27
N LYS A 363 -9.31 -19.45 26.28
CA LYS A 363 -9.15 -20.90 26.14
C LYS A 363 -8.44 -21.27 24.84
N SER A 364 -8.83 -20.66 23.71
CA SER A 364 -8.18 -20.90 22.42
C SER A 364 -6.71 -20.46 22.40
N ILE A 365 -6.39 -19.33 23.05
CA ILE A 365 -5.00 -18.87 23.23
C ILE A 365 -4.21 -19.89 24.06
N VAL A 366 -4.76 -20.39 25.17
CA VAL A 366 -4.10 -21.39 26.02
C VAL A 366 -3.85 -22.68 25.25
N ASP A 367 -4.82 -23.17 24.48
CA ASP A 367 -4.68 -24.38 23.68
C ASP A 367 -3.55 -24.26 22.64
N ILE A 368 -3.48 -23.12 21.94
CA ILE A 368 -2.39 -22.84 20.99
C ILE A 368 -1.05 -22.70 21.73
N TRP A 369 -1.02 -21.97 22.85
CA TRP A 369 0.22 -21.75 23.60
C TRP A 369 0.80 -23.06 24.15
N ASN A 370 -0.05 -24.00 24.56
CA ASN A 370 0.37 -25.31 25.04
C ASN A 370 0.98 -26.20 23.95
N ASP A 371 0.66 -25.98 22.67
CA ASP A 371 1.24 -26.69 21.53
C ASP A 371 1.48 -25.76 20.33
N LEU A 372 2.41 -24.81 20.50
CA LEU A 372 2.78 -23.86 19.43
C LEU A 372 3.31 -24.57 18.19
N LYS A 373 4.08 -25.64 18.38
CA LYS A 373 4.65 -26.42 17.29
C LYS A 373 3.57 -27.08 16.43
N GLY A 374 2.58 -27.71 17.07
CA GLY A 374 1.42 -28.27 16.40
C GLY A 374 0.60 -27.20 15.69
N ALA A 375 0.31 -26.08 16.37
CA ALA A 375 -0.44 -24.98 15.79
C ALA A 375 0.22 -24.38 14.53
N LYS A 376 1.55 -24.26 14.51
CA LYS A 376 2.31 -23.82 13.31
C LYS A 376 2.25 -24.85 12.18
N ALA A 377 2.30 -26.14 12.51
CA ALA A 377 2.14 -27.20 11.52
C ALA A 377 0.73 -27.20 10.89
N ASP A 378 -0.29 -26.91 11.71
CA ASP A 378 -1.66 -26.70 11.26
C ASP A 378 -1.76 -25.50 10.31
N ALA A 379 -1.15 -24.36 10.67
CA ALA A 379 -1.15 -23.17 9.82
C ALA A 379 -0.53 -23.41 8.43
N ARG A 380 0.60 -24.14 8.35
CA ARG A 380 1.21 -24.57 7.08
C ARG A 380 0.30 -25.49 6.28
N THR A 381 -0.34 -26.44 6.96
CA THR A 381 -1.27 -27.39 6.35
C THR A 381 -2.49 -26.67 5.79
N LEU A 382 -3.02 -25.68 6.50
CA LEU A 382 -4.14 -24.85 6.05
C LEU A 382 -3.79 -24.09 4.78
N LYS A 383 -2.66 -23.36 4.76
CA LYS A 383 -2.21 -22.62 3.57
C LYS A 383 -2.10 -23.54 2.36
N ARG A 384 -1.43 -24.70 2.50
CA ARG A 384 -1.31 -25.69 1.43
C ARG A 384 -2.68 -26.17 0.95
N THR A 385 -3.57 -26.54 1.86
CA THR A 385 -4.92 -27.04 1.53
C THR A 385 -5.74 -26.00 0.76
N LEU A 386 -5.64 -24.72 1.15
CA LEU A 386 -6.34 -23.64 0.47
C LEU A 386 -5.77 -23.39 -0.94
N ILE A 387 -4.46 -23.42 -1.12
CA ILE A 387 -3.81 -23.33 -2.44
C ILE A 387 -4.27 -24.47 -3.34
N GLU A 388 -4.25 -25.71 -2.84
CA GLU A 388 -4.69 -26.90 -3.59
C GLU A 388 -6.18 -26.80 -4.00
N LYS A 389 -7.02 -26.21 -3.14
CA LYS A 389 -8.46 -26.05 -3.38
C LYS A 389 -8.82 -24.89 -4.29
N PHE A 390 -8.14 -23.74 -4.17
CA PHE A 390 -8.61 -22.47 -4.73
C PHE A 390 -7.56 -21.70 -5.53
N GLY A 391 -6.33 -22.22 -5.69
CA GLY A 391 -5.24 -21.54 -6.41
C GLY A 391 -4.59 -20.42 -5.60
N CYS A 392 -5.35 -19.61 -4.85
CA CYS A 392 -4.89 -18.60 -3.87
C CYS A 392 -3.74 -17.68 -4.31
N ARG A 393 -3.51 -17.51 -5.63
CA ARG A 393 -2.64 -16.46 -6.17
C ARG A 393 -3.49 -15.39 -6.82
N TRP A 394 -2.98 -14.17 -6.88
CA TRP A 394 -3.71 -13.07 -7.51
C TRP A 394 -3.92 -13.29 -9.00
N GLU A 395 -3.04 -14.05 -9.67
CA GLU A 395 -3.23 -14.50 -11.05
C GLU A 395 -4.45 -15.41 -11.20
N ASP A 396 -4.75 -16.25 -10.20
CA ASP A 396 -5.95 -17.10 -10.22
C ASP A 396 -7.22 -16.26 -10.03
N THR A 397 -7.16 -15.27 -9.13
CA THR A 397 -8.23 -14.27 -8.95
C THR A 397 -8.47 -13.48 -10.24
N ALA A 398 -7.41 -12.98 -10.87
CA ALA A 398 -7.47 -12.23 -12.14
C ALA A 398 -8.02 -13.10 -13.27
N THR A 399 -7.62 -14.38 -13.35
CA THR A 399 -8.16 -15.34 -14.32
C THR A 399 -9.66 -15.51 -14.14
N THR A 400 -10.11 -15.73 -12.91
CA THR A 400 -11.53 -15.89 -12.57
C THR A 400 -12.32 -14.62 -12.88
N PHE A 401 -11.73 -13.45 -12.59
CA PHE A 401 -12.32 -12.16 -12.89
C PHE A 401 -12.51 -11.95 -14.39
N LEU A 402 -11.45 -12.14 -15.19
CA LEU A 402 -11.48 -11.97 -16.65
C LEU A 402 -12.46 -12.96 -17.31
N ALA A 403 -12.48 -14.22 -16.86
CA ALA A 403 -13.47 -15.21 -17.30
C ALA A 403 -14.91 -14.77 -16.96
N GLY A 404 -15.13 -14.20 -15.77
CA GLY A 404 -16.42 -13.63 -15.38
C GLY A 404 -16.86 -12.45 -16.24
N LEU A 405 -15.90 -11.67 -16.75
CA LEU A 405 -16.18 -10.62 -17.75
C LEU A 405 -16.41 -11.19 -19.17
N GLY A 406 -16.10 -12.46 -19.42
CA GLY A 406 -16.10 -13.04 -20.77
C GLY A 406 -14.92 -12.55 -21.63
N VAL A 407 -13.79 -12.21 -21.00
CA VAL A 407 -12.55 -11.84 -21.68
C VAL A 407 -11.67 -13.08 -21.82
N ASP A 408 -11.42 -13.50 -23.07
CA ASP A 408 -10.56 -14.64 -23.36
C ASP A 408 -9.09 -14.31 -23.11
N VAL A 409 -8.47 -15.08 -22.22
CA VAL A 409 -7.04 -14.98 -21.90
C VAL A 409 -6.44 -16.39 -21.95
N PRO A 410 -5.22 -16.57 -22.49
CA PRO A 410 -4.56 -17.87 -22.49
C PRO A 410 -4.50 -18.48 -21.07
N PRO A 411 -4.55 -19.82 -20.96
CA PRO A 411 -4.43 -20.49 -19.66
C PRO A 411 -3.10 -20.13 -18.99
N PRO A 412 -3.08 -20.00 -17.66
CA PRO A 412 -1.86 -19.67 -16.93
C PRO A 412 -0.85 -20.81 -17.12
N GLY A 413 0.35 -20.48 -17.63
CA GLY A 413 1.42 -21.45 -17.91
C GLY A 413 1.45 -22.03 -19.33
N GLY A 414 0.63 -21.53 -20.26
CA GLY A 414 0.73 -21.89 -21.68
C GLY A 414 1.99 -21.31 -22.32
N SER A 415 2.94 -22.19 -22.65
CA SER A 415 4.07 -21.89 -23.52
C SER A 415 3.58 -21.45 -24.89
N GLY A 416 3.57 -20.13 -25.12
CA GLY A 416 3.59 -19.59 -26.47
C GLY A 416 4.90 -20.01 -27.11
N THR A 417 4.87 -21.09 -27.89
CA THR A 417 5.90 -21.45 -28.87
C THR A 417 5.90 -20.40 -29.99
N GLY A 418 6.39 -19.22 -29.64
CA GLY A 418 6.83 -18.17 -30.55
C GLY A 418 8.24 -17.84 -30.14
N SER A 419 9.18 -18.69 -30.55
CA SER A 419 10.62 -18.41 -30.56
C SER A 419 10.86 -17.29 -31.57
N GLU A 420 10.47 -16.07 -31.23
CA GLU A 420 11.22 -14.90 -31.64
C GLU A 420 12.02 -14.48 -30.41
N ASN A 421 13.33 -14.32 -30.60
CA ASN A 421 14.27 -13.81 -29.60
C ASN A 421 13.80 -12.43 -29.10
N VAL A 422 12.91 -12.43 -28.12
CA VAL A 422 12.63 -11.24 -27.32
C VAL A 422 13.71 -11.24 -26.26
N ALA A 423 14.75 -10.43 -26.47
CA ALA A 423 15.73 -10.15 -25.43
C ALA A 423 14.97 -9.75 -24.15
N PRO A 424 15.29 -10.34 -22.98
CA PRO A 424 14.61 -10.01 -21.74
C PRO A 424 14.69 -8.50 -21.52
N ARG A 425 13.55 -7.85 -21.25
CA ARG A 425 13.55 -6.48 -20.71
C ARG A 425 14.33 -6.55 -19.41
N ARG A 426 15.54 -5.99 -19.40
CA ARG A 426 16.39 -5.97 -18.22
C ARG A 426 15.65 -5.24 -17.11
N ALA A 427 15.38 -5.92 -16.01
CA ALA A 427 14.77 -5.31 -14.84
C ALA A 427 15.78 -4.35 -14.20
N PHE A 428 15.36 -3.11 -13.92
CA PHE A 428 16.16 -2.13 -13.22
C PHE A 428 15.76 -2.16 -11.75
N THR A 429 16.71 -2.39 -10.86
CA THR A 429 16.51 -2.17 -9.42
C THR A 429 17.06 -0.80 -9.05
N ARG A 430 16.25 0.01 -8.35
CA ARG A 430 16.57 1.37 -7.98
C ARG A 430 16.66 1.49 -6.46
N ASN A 431 17.71 2.12 -5.96
CA ASN A 431 17.84 2.46 -4.54
C ASN A 431 16.95 3.67 -4.20
N GLU A 432 16.46 3.71 -2.97
CA GLU A 432 15.81 4.91 -2.42
C GLU A 432 16.77 6.12 -2.50
N PRO A 433 16.30 7.30 -2.95
CA PRO A 433 17.15 8.48 -2.98
C PRO A 433 17.59 8.87 -1.58
N THR A 434 18.90 8.81 -1.28
CA THR A 434 19.42 9.35 -0.02
C THR A 434 19.54 10.86 -0.12
N ASN A 435 18.67 11.59 0.57
CA ASN A 435 18.66 13.05 0.57
C ASN A 435 19.19 13.60 1.91
N GLY A 436 20.35 14.26 1.87
CA GLY A 436 20.98 14.84 3.06
C GLY A 436 20.33 16.15 3.54
N VAL A 437 19.54 16.80 2.68
CA VAL A 437 18.80 18.04 2.94
C VAL A 437 17.38 17.90 2.36
N PRO A 438 16.50 17.14 3.01
CA PRO A 438 15.21 16.83 2.42
C PRO A 438 14.40 18.11 2.27
N ARG A 439 13.81 18.28 1.06
CA ARG A 439 12.61 19.10 0.72
C ARG A 439 12.81 20.35 -0.14
N CYS A 440 14.02 20.76 -0.52
CA CYS A 440 14.19 21.81 -1.54
C CYS A 440 14.50 21.28 -2.95
N ALA A 441 14.86 19.99 -3.09
CA ALA A 441 15.07 19.33 -4.37
C ALA A 441 14.59 17.86 -4.33
N GLU A 442 13.95 17.43 -5.40
CA GLU A 442 13.46 16.06 -5.63
C GLU A 442 14.04 15.55 -6.95
N LEU A 443 14.84 14.48 -6.88
CA LEU A 443 15.40 13.80 -8.05
C LEU A 443 14.78 12.40 -8.15
N THR A 444 14.11 12.14 -9.26
CA THR A 444 13.66 10.80 -9.64
C THR A 444 14.24 10.44 -11.00
N VAL A 445 14.40 9.15 -11.27
CA VAL A 445 15.03 8.66 -12.51
C VAL A 445 14.22 7.47 -13.02
N ASP A 446 13.82 7.57 -14.28
CA ASP A 446 13.19 6.52 -15.08
C ASP A 446 14.08 6.14 -16.28
N THR A 447 13.68 5.08 -16.99
CA THR A 447 14.34 4.64 -18.22
C THR A 447 13.31 4.26 -19.29
N THR A 448 13.67 4.40 -20.57
CA THR A 448 12.88 3.86 -21.70
C THR A 448 13.73 3.01 -22.62
N GLN A 449 13.10 2.14 -23.41
CA GLN A 449 13.81 1.32 -24.38
C GLN A 449 14.36 2.21 -25.52
N GLY A 450 15.68 2.24 -25.70
CA GLY A 450 16.33 2.97 -26.79
C GLY A 450 16.28 2.21 -28.11
N SER A 451 16.98 2.73 -29.14
CA SER A 451 16.96 2.20 -30.51
C SER A 451 17.44 0.74 -30.67
N THR A 452 18.06 0.17 -29.64
CA THR A 452 18.47 -1.24 -29.60
C THR A 452 18.19 -1.85 -28.22
N PRO A 453 18.10 -3.18 -28.06
CA PRO A 453 17.88 -3.81 -26.76
C PRO A 453 18.97 -3.56 -25.71
N ALA A 454 20.16 -3.12 -26.13
CA ALA A 454 21.28 -2.81 -25.25
C ALA A 454 21.38 -1.32 -24.91
N VAL A 455 20.50 -0.48 -25.47
CA VAL A 455 20.48 0.97 -25.25
C VAL A 455 19.16 1.37 -24.59
N PHE A 456 19.23 2.26 -23.62
CA PHE A 456 18.05 2.87 -22.98
C PHE A 456 18.28 4.36 -22.76
N ASP A 457 17.21 5.14 -22.75
CA ASP A 457 17.29 6.56 -22.44
C ASP A 457 17.12 6.76 -20.94
N LEU A 458 17.99 7.59 -20.35
CA LEU A 458 17.97 7.96 -18.94
C LEU A 458 17.11 9.22 -18.76
N LEU A 459 16.00 9.09 -18.03
CA LEU A 459 14.97 10.14 -17.90
C LEU A 459 14.88 10.61 -16.43
N PRO A 460 15.75 11.51 -15.98
CA PRO A 460 15.62 12.11 -14.66
C PRO A 460 14.53 13.18 -14.65
N GLU A 461 13.64 13.10 -13.68
CA GLU A 461 12.78 14.23 -13.32
C GLU A 461 13.37 14.93 -12.09
N LEU A 462 13.67 16.23 -12.26
CA LEU A 462 14.27 17.07 -11.23
C LEU A 462 13.35 18.24 -10.92
N ARG A 463 12.89 18.34 -9.68
CA ARG A 463 12.04 19.44 -9.19
C ARG A 463 12.71 20.16 -8.03
N PHE A 464 12.58 21.48 -8.02
CA PHE A 464 13.04 22.34 -6.95
C PHE A 464 11.88 23.04 -6.24
N GLY A 465 12.08 23.32 -4.95
CA GLY A 465 11.11 23.87 -4.04
C GLY A 465 11.78 24.76 -2.98
N ARG A 466 10.95 25.49 -2.24
CA ARG A 466 11.37 26.09 -0.96
C ARG A 466 10.94 25.17 0.16
N TRP A 467 11.81 25.00 1.15
CA TRP A 467 11.42 24.40 2.40
C TRP A 467 11.57 25.40 3.52
N GLY A 468 10.70 25.30 4.52
CA GLY A 468 10.79 26.14 5.71
C GLY A 468 10.31 25.43 6.95
N PHE A 469 10.77 25.96 8.07
CA PHE A 469 10.46 25.52 9.41
C PHE A 469 10.41 26.73 10.33
N ASP A 470 9.60 26.63 11.37
CA ASP A 470 9.45 27.68 12.36
C ASP A 470 10.28 27.33 13.61
N VAL A 471 10.98 28.33 14.16
CA VAL A 471 11.68 28.26 15.44
C VAL A 471 11.21 29.45 16.27
N ASP A 472 10.39 29.19 17.29
CA ASP A 472 9.71 30.21 18.08
C ASP A 472 8.98 31.25 17.19
N ASP A 473 9.33 32.53 17.31
CA ASP A 473 8.76 33.64 16.53
C ASP A 473 9.46 33.84 15.16
N LEU A 474 10.32 32.91 14.73
CA LEU A 474 11.12 33.05 13.52
C LEU A 474 10.83 31.93 12.51
N ARG A 475 10.30 32.31 11.34
CA ARG A 475 10.19 31.41 10.20
C ARG A 475 11.48 31.46 9.38
N VAL A 476 12.10 30.29 9.21
CA VAL A 476 13.27 30.12 8.34
C VAL A 476 12.80 29.40 7.09
N THR A 477 13.10 29.95 5.92
CA THR A 477 12.93 29.25 4.64
C THR A 477 14.27 29.16 3.94
N TYR A 478 14.49 28.10 3.17
CA TYR A 478 15.65 27.99 2.29
C TYR A 478 15.29 27.37 0.94
N GLY A 479 16.11 27.71 -0.05
CA GLY A 479 16.09 27.17 -1.41
C GLY A 479 17.50 27.15 -1.99
N LEU A 480 17.63 26.73 -3.25
CA LEU A 480 18.92 26.59 -3.93
C LEU A 480 19.05 27.63 -5.03
N ARG A 481 20.19 28.27 -5.21
CA ARG A 481 20.44 29.18 -6.34
C ARG A 481 20.86 28.43 -7.59
N GLU A 482 21.69 27.41 -7.41
CA GLU A 482 22.25 26.56 -8.45
C GLU A 482 22.37 25.13 -7.90
N ALA A 483 22.33 24.15 -8.80
CA ALA A 483 22.58 22.75 -8.47
C ALA A 483 23.39 22.08 -9.59
N SER A 484 24.06 20.99 -9.24
CA SER A 484 24.88 20.18 -10.13
C SER A 484 24.36 18.74 -10.13
N LEU A 485 24.21 18.16 -11.31
CA LEU A 485 23.88 16.76 -11.49
C LEU A 485 25.07 16.02 -12.10
N GLN A 486 25.56 15.00 -11.41
CA GLN A 486 26.71 14.20 -11.81
C GLN A 486 26.28 12.77 -12.13
N LEU A 487 26.66 12.26 -13.29
CA LEU A 487 26.40 10.88 -13.70
C LEU A 487 27.68 10.04 -13.62
N SER A 488 27.60 8.90 -12.93
CA SER A 488 28.66 7.89 -12.86
C SER A 488 28.18 6.58 -13.47
N LEU A 489 29.02 5.95 -14.29
CA LEU A 489 28.68 4.76 -15.07
C LEU A 489 29.67 3.63 -14.77
N THR A 490 29.17 2.43 -14.50
CA THR A 490 29.97 1.21 -14.35
C THR A 490 29.35 0.08 -15.18
N GLY A 491 30.13 -0.63 -15.98
CA GLY A 491 29.62 -1.70 -16.86
C GLY A 491 28.72 -1.20 -18.01
N CYS A 492 28.68 0.11 -18.24
CA CYS A 492 27.90 0.76 -19.29
C CYS A 492 28.58 2.07 -19.73
N ALA A 493 28.16 2.61 -20.87
CA ALA A 493 28.70 3.84 -21.44
C ALA A 493 27.57 4.71 -22.01
N MET A 494 27.73 6.01 -21.91
CA MET A 494 26.83 6.96 -22.57
C MET A 494 27.04 6.93 -24.09
N THR A 495 25.98 7.14 -24.84
CA THR A 495 25.98 7.19 -26.31
C THR A 495 25.11 8.33 -26.82
N GLY A 496 25.48 8.93 -27.94
CA GLY A 496 24.73 10.03 -28.54
C GLY A 496 24.96 11.38 -27.85
N ALA A 497 24.07 12.34 -28.13
CA ALA A 497 24.10 13.67 -27.55
C ALA A 497 23.51 13.67 -26.13
N ARG A 498 23.98 14.59 -25.30
CA ARG A 498 23.42 14.88 -23.97
C ARG A 498 22.45 16.04 -24.05
N LEU A 499 21.44 16.02 -23.18
CA LEU A 499 20.64 17.20 -22.90
C LEU A 499 21.56 18.34 -22.43
N GLY A 500 21.47 19.50 -23.08
CA GLY A 500 22.31 20.66 -22.76
C GLY A 500 23.69 20.70 -23.45
N ASP A 501 24.02 19.79 -24.38
CA ASP A 501 25.21 19.91 -25.25
C ASP A 501 25.08 21.05 -26.28
N THR A 502 23.84 21.44 -26.62
CA THR A 502 23.53 22.55 -27.51
C THR A 502 22.60 23.54 -26.83
N GLU A 503 22.73 24.84 -27.10
CA GLU A 503 21.86 25.89 -26.54
C GLU A 503 20.38 25.76 -26.95
N VAL A 504 20.07 24.90 -27.94
CA VAL A 504 18.72 24.66 -28.44
C VAL A 504 18.08 23.50 -27.67
N GLY A 505 17.16 23.80 -26.75
CA GLY A 505 16.22 22.80 -26.20
C GLY A 505 16.03 22.81 -24.68
N SER A 506 17.08 23.10 -23.89
CA SER A 506 16.97 23.11 -22.42
C SER A 506 17.51 24.43 -21.83
N PRO A 507 16.66 25.44 -21.58
CA PRO A 507 17.11 26.76 -21.14
C PRO A 507 17.71 26.79 -19.73
N PHE A 508 17.60 25.67 -18.98
CA PHE A 508 17.95 25.60 -17.57
C PHE A 508 19.08 24.61 -17.26
N VAL A 509 19.56 23.89 -18.27
CA VAL A 509 20.51 22.79 -18.09
C VAL A 509 21.63 22.89 -19.12
N VAL A 510 22.85 22.95 -18.63
CA VAL A 510 24.06 23.03 -19.47
C VAL A 510 24.95 21.83 -19.17
N ALA A 511 25.30 21.07 -20.21
CA ALA A 511 26.18 19.92 -20.08
C ALA A 511 27.65 20.37 -19.99
N GLY A 512 28.35 19.91 -18.96
CA GLY A 512 29.77 20.15 -18.71
C GLY A 512 30.66 18.98 -19.13
N GLY A 513 31.94 19.04 -18.74
CA GLY A 513 32.86 17.89 -18.84
C GLY A 513 32.46 16.76 -17.88
N ASP A 514 33.05 15.58 -18.05
CA ASP A 514 32.96 14.47 -17.09
C ASP A 514 31.55 14.02 -16.69
N ASN A 515 30.58 14.04 -17.62
CA ASN A 515 29.16 13.69 -17.35
C ASN A 515 28.53 14.52 -16.23
N HIS A 516 28.84 15.81 -16.22
CA HIS A 516 28.27 16.81 -15.32
C HIS A 516 27.23 17.68 -16.04
N TRP A 517 26.21 18.13 -15.30
CA TRP A 517 25.24 19.12 -15.75
C TRP A 517 25.06 20.21 -14.70
N ALA A 518 25.16 21.47 -15.12
CA ALA A 518 24.79 22.63 -14.30
C ALA A 518 23.30 22.94 -14.48
N ILE A 519 22.60 23.12 -13.36
CA ILE A 519 21.16 23.41 -13.32
C ILE A 519 20.95 24.84 -12.82
N THR A 520 20.54 25.73 -13.72
CA THR A 520 20.46 27.17 -13.49
C THR A 520 19.03 27.72 -13.55
N GLY A 521 18.02 26.87 -13.67
CA GLY A 521 16.62 27.28 -13.58
C GLY A 521 15.61 26.14 -13.54
N PRO A 522 14.30 26.45 -13.52
CA PRO A 522 13.72 27.79 -13.46
C PRO A 522 14.00 28.51 -12.13
N ILE A 523 14.24 29.83 -12.16
CA ILE A 523 14.51 30.65 -10.95
C ILE A 523 13.33 31.59 -10.65
N GLU A 524 12.87 31.63 -9.40
CA GLU A 524 11.99 32.70 -8.90
C GLU A 524 12.46 33.23 -7.54
N GLY A 525 12.55 34.55 -7.41
CA GLY A 525 13.06 35.18 -6.18
C GLY A 525 14.48 34.75 -5.81
N GLY A 526 15.33 34.47 -6.82
CA GLY A 526 16.74 34.11 -6.64
C GLY A 526 17.01 32.65 -6.26
N VAL A 527 15.99 31.78 -6.30
CA VAL A 527 16.14 30.33 -6.05
C VAL A 527 15.47 29.48 -7.14
N LEU A 528 16.01 28.30 -7.38
CA LEU A 528 15.47 27.23 -8.21
C LEU A 528 14.11 26.79 -7.70
N LEU A 529 13.14 26.75 -8.61
CA LEU A 529 11.76 26.36 -8.33
C LEU A 529 11.18 25.62 -9.53
N ARG A 530 10.20 24.74 -9.25
CA ARG A 530 9.48 23.93 -10.25
C ARG A 530 10.38 22.87 -10.92
N LYS A 531 9.89 22.33 -12.03
CA LYS A 531 10.51 21.25 -12.79
C LYS A 531 11.66 21.80 -13.65
N ALA A 532 12.88 21.36 -13.38
CA ALA A 532 14.10 21.70 -14.11
C ALA A 532 14.47 20.64 -15.16
N LEU A 533 14.20 19.37 -14.87
CA LEU A 533 14.34 18.24 -15.81
C LEU A 533 13.06 17.41 -15.82
N GLY A 534 12.79 16.74 -16.94
CA GLY A 534 11.50 16.10 -17.19
C GLY A 534 11.49 15.04 -18.27
N ASP A 535 10.56 15.22 -19.20
CA ASP A 535 10.16 14.20 -20.19
C ASP A 535 11.22 14.00 -21.29
N GLU A 536 12.36 14.70 -21.16
CA GLU A 536 13.50 14.67 -22.07
C GLU A 536 14.58 13.73 -21.54
N ALA A 537 15.15 12.92 -22.42
CA ALA A 537 16.27 12.06 -22.08
C ALA A 537 17.50 12.91 -21.72
N LEU A 538 18.07 12.70 -20.53
CA LEU A 538 19.34 13.31 -20.14
C LEU A 538 20.47 12.85 -21.07
N CYS A 539 20.49 11.56 -21.37
CA CYS A 539 21.36 10.91 -22.34
C CYS A 539 20.88 9.48 -22.61
N ALA A 540 21.38 8.85 -23.68
CA ALA A 540 21.22 7.43 -23.89
C ALA A 540 22.40 6.65 -23.28
N ILE A 541 22.11 5.52 -22.65
CA ILE A 541 23.09 4.62 -22.03
C ILE A 541 23.09 3.30 -22.79
N ARG A 542 24.29 2.84 -23.17
CA ARG A 542 24.54 1.51 -23.74
C ARG A 542 25.16 0.58 -22.70
N CYS A 543 24.58 -0.59 -22.52
CA CYS A 543 25.11 -1.64 -21.64
C CYS A 543 25.69 -2.78 -22.46
N ASP A 544 27.01 -2.90 -22.44
CA ASP A 544 27.74 -3.92 -23.21
C ASP A 544 27.85 -5.27 -22.45
N GLY A 545 27.46 -5.33 -21.16
CA GLY A 545 27.52 -6.54 -20.30
C GLY A 545 26.22 -6.90 -19.58
N GLU A 546 26.21 -7.97 -18.77
CA GLU A 546 25.01 -8.45 -18.03
C GLU A 546 24.70 -7.62 -16.77
N VAL A 547 25.73 -7.03 -16.16
CA VAL A 547 25.62 -6.18 -14.97
C VAL A 547 26.10 -4.77 -15.30
N ALA A 548 25.27 -3.77 -15.01
CA ALA A 548 25.63 -2.36 -15.14
C ALA A 548 25.04 -1.53 -13.99
N HIS A 549 25.75 -0.47 -13.61
CA HIS A 549 25.32 0.49 -12.61
C HIS A 549 25.37 1.90 -13.17
N VAL A 550 24.28 2.63 -12.99
CA VAL A 550 24.15 4.04 -13.35
C VAL A 550 23.81 4.80 -12.08
N GLU A 551 24.63 5.78 -11.73
CA GLU A 551 24.45 6.59 -10.53
C GLU A 551 24.30 8.07 -10.91
N LEU A 552 23.22 8.69 -10.43
CA LEU A 552 23.03 10.14 -10.49
C LEU A 552 23.18 10.73 -9.09
N ASN A 553 24.04 11.72 -8.96
CA ASN A 553 24.26 12.47 -7.74
C ASN A 553 23.92 13.94 -7.98
N LEU A 554 22.93 14.44 -7.25
CA LEU A 554 22.55 15.84 -7.21
C LEU A 554 23.24 16.49 -6.02
N SER A 555 23.96 17.58 -6.26
CA SER A 555 24.66 18.36 -5.24
C SER A 555 24.53 19.86 -5.49
N CYS A 556 24.91 20.68 -4.52
CA CYS A 556 25.13 22.11 -4.70
C CYS A 556 26.30 22.60 -3.85
N ALA A 557 26.89 23.74 -4.20
CA ALA A 557 27.82 24.39 -3.29
C ALA A 557 27.07 24.92 -2.07
N LYS A 558 27.74 25.00 -0.92
CA LYS A 558 27.14 25.57 0.29
C LYS A 558 26.68 27.02 0.09
N THR A 559 27.43 27.78 -0.71
CA THR A 559 27.12 29.19 -1.04
C THR A 559 25.85 29.37 -1.86
N ASP A 560 25.33 28.29 -2.46
CA ASP A 560 24.12 28.31 -3.26
C ASP A 560 22.87 27.98 -2.44
N VAL A 561 23.01 27.62 -1.16
CA VAL A 561 21.88 27.55 -0.25
C VAL A 561 21.50 28.95 0.19
N VAL A 562 20.30 29.40 -0.18
CA VAL A 562 19.79 30.73 0.13
C VAL A 562 18.77 30.63 1.25
N TYR A 563 19.03 31.29 2.38
CA TYR A 563 18.11 31.37 3.50
C TYR A 563 17.34 32.69 3.49
N THR A 564 16.09 32.65 3.94
CA THR A 564 15.26 33.82 4.21
C THR A 564 14.67 33.68 5.60
N PHE A 565 14.73 34.76 6.38
CA PHE A 565 14.35 34.81 7.78
C PHE A 565 13.18 35.79 7.94
N GLU A 566 12.06 35.31 8.47
CA GLU A 566 10.84 36.10 8.68
C GLU A 566 10.43 36.07 10.15
N ALA A 567 10.59 37.19 10.85
CA ALA A 567 10.19 37.31 12.26
C ALA A 567 8.70 37.67 12.38
N ALA A 568 8.00 37.06 13.34
CA ALA A 568 6.57 37.28 13.60
C ALA A 568 6.26 38.66 14.23
N LYS A 569 7.25 39.32 14.84
CA LYS A 569 7.14 40.69 15.38
C LYS A 569 7.65 41.68 14.32
N ALA A 570 7.06 42.87 14.26
CA ALA A 570 7.37 43.89 13.25
C ALA A 570 8.82 44.44 13.26
N GLU A 571 9.70 43.92 14.11
CA GLU A 571 11.12 44.23 14.13
C GLU A 571 11.86 43.21 13.24
N ALA A 572 12.38 43.69 12.11
CA ALA A 572 13.24 42.90 11.24
C ALA A 572 14.51 42.46 12.00
N LEU A 573 14.97 41.23 11.73
CA LEU A 573 16.26 40.77 12.23
C LEU A 573 17.38 41.73 11.78
N SER A 574 18.36 41.95 12.65
CA SER A 574 19.55 42.70 12.24
C SER A 574 20.35 41.88 11.21
N VAL A 575 20.98 42.56 10.24
CA VAL A 575 21.85 41.93 9.22
C VAL A 575 22.92 41.03 9.86
N THR A 576 23.44 41.41 11.03
CA THR A 576 24.40 40.61 11.80
C THR A 576 23.78 39.28 12.29
N SER A 577 22.52 39.30 12.73
CA SER A 577 21.83 38.10 13.23
C SER A 577 21.51 37.13 12.10
N GLU A 578 21.03 37.63 10.96
CA GLU A 578 20.79 36.82 9.76
C GLU A 578 22.08 36.12 9.29
N ARG A 579 23.20 36.85 9.30
CA ARG A 579 24.51 36.30 8.92
C ARG A 579 24.99 35.21 9.88
N ILE A 580 24.79 35.38 11.19
CA ILE A 580 25.15 34.38 12.20
C ILE A 580 24.29 33.12 12.03
N LEU A 581 22.97 33.29 11.84
CA LEU A 581 22.04 32.19 11.62
C LEU A 581 22.36 31.42 10.34
N GLY A 582 22.69 32.10 9.24
CA GLY A 582 23.16 31.47 8.00
C GLY A 582 24.39 30.58 8.23
N ILE A 583 25.42 31.09 8.91
CA ILE A 583 26.63 30.31 9.25
C ILE A 583 26.30 29.08 10.11
N PHE A 584 25.34 29.20 11.02
CA PHE A 584 24.89 28.08 11.84
C PHE A 584 24.19 27.02 10.99
N LEU A 585 23.25 27.42 10.14
CA LEU A 585 22.51 26.50 9.27
C LEU A 585 23.43 25.79 8.25
N ASP A 586 24.44 26.48 7.72
CA ASP A 586 25.48 25.89 6.85
C ASP A 586 26.31 24.79 7.54
N LYS A 587 26.36 24.79 8.88
CA LYS A 587 26.98 23.72 9.67
C LYS A 587 26.00 22.57 9.95
N CYS A 588 24.71 22.84 9.97
CA CYS A 588 23.66 21.86 10.28
C CYS A 588 23.20 21.05 9.06
N LEU A 589 23.19 21.65 7.86
CA LEU A 589 22.87 20.96 6.62
C LEU A 589 24.01 19.98 6.25
N GLY A 590 23.87 18.72 6.70
CA GLY A 590 24.43 17.47 6.14
C GLY A 590 25.92 17.42 5.72
N ARG A 591 26.62 16.35 6.12
CA ARG A 591 28.06 16.11 5.84
C ARG A 591 28.44 16.47 4.38
N ALA A 592 29.22 17.53 4.22
CA ALA A 592 29.88 17.82 2.96
C ALA A 592 30.60 16.57 2.45
N ASN A 593 30.57 16.31 1.15
CA ASN A 593 31.47 15.32 0.58
C ASN A 593 32.91 15.71 0.98
N HIS A 594 33.60 14.88 1.76
CA HIS A 594 34.92 15.20 2.31
C HIS A 594 35.96 15.54 1.24
N ALA A 595 35.71 15.16 -0.02
CA ALA A 595 36.55 15.47 -1.17
C ALA A 595 36.24 16.81 -1.87
N THR A 596 34.97 17.22 -1.97
CA THR A 596 34.58 18.42 -2.76
C THR A 596 34.05 19.59 -1.93
N GLY A 597 33.59 19.36 -0.70
CA GLY A 597 32.97 20.40 0.14
C GLY A 597 31.49 20.67 -0.15
N ASP A 598 30.93 20.05 -1.20
CA ASP A 598 29.55 20.25 -1.64
C ASP A 598 28.53 19.54 -0.75
N VAL A 599 27.31 20.08 -0.76
CA VAL A 599 26.13 19.49 -0.11
C VAL A 599 25.53 18.46 -1.05
N SER A 600 25.48 17.20 -0.63
CA SER A 600 24.76 16.15 -1.39
C SER A 600 23.26 16.27 -1.12
N LEU A 601 22.50 16.52 -2.18
CA LEU A 601 21.06 16.73 -2.16
C LEU A 601 20.30 15.45 -2.47
N SER A 602 20.75 14.64 -3.42
CA SER A 602 20.08 13.37 -3.72
C SER A 602 21.05 12.44 -4.42
N ARG A 603 20.90 11.13 -4.21
CA ARG A 603 21.68 10.11 -4.91
C ARG A 603 20.76 9.00 -5.36
N VAL A 604 20.72 8.71 -6.65
CA VAL A 604 19.92 7.63 -7.23
C VAL A 604 20.85 6.66 -7.93
N VAL A 605 20.75 5.38 -7.59
CA VAL A 605 21.50 4.29 -8.24
C VAL A 605 20.50 3.37 -8.95
N LEU A 606 20.74 3.12 -10.23
CA LEU A 606 20.08 2.11 -11.04
C LEU A 606 21.06 0.95 -11.24
N ALA A 607 20.64 -0.26 -10.88
CA ALA A 607 21.36 -1.49 -11.18
C ALA A 607 20.60 -2.32 -12.22
N ILE A 608 21.33 -2.87 -13.18
CA ILE A 608 20.84 -3.63 -14.32
C ILE A 608 21.44 -5.03 -14.20
N GLY A 609 20.62 -6.07 -14.08
CA GLY A 609 21.07 -7.45 -13.86
C GLY A 609 20.27 -8.16 -12.77
N ALA A 610 20.38 -9.48 -12.66
CA ALA A 610 19.62 -10.25 -11.67
C ALA A 610 19.94 -9.78 -10.25
N ALA A 611 18.97 -9.18 -9.57
CA ALA A 611 19.04 -8.92 -8.14
C ALA A 611 19.10 -10.26 -7.40
N GLN A 612 20.17 -10.49 -6.64
CA GLN A 612 20.17 -11.44 -5.53
C GLN A 612 19.75 -10.72 -4.26
#